data_AF-A0A7S0A5U9-F1
#
_entry.id   AF-A0A7S0A5U9-F1
#
_cell.length_a   1.000
_cell.length_b   1.000
_cell.length_c   1.000
_cell.angle_alpha   90.00
_cell.angle_beta   90.00
_cell.angle_gamma   90.00
#
_symmetry.space_group_name_H-M   'P 1'
#
loop_
_entity.id
_entity.type
_entity.pdbx_description
1 polymer ?
#
loop_
_entity_poly.entity_id
_entity_poly.type
_entity_poly.pdbx_seq_one_letter_code
_entity_poly.pdbx_strand_id
1 'polypeptide(L)'
;KNFGPLCTQHPRAICQGSWRVPGRRQVAGVHAMSAEKRVDPDDGIAYTFDELAAFYKGKFRKKEIEAYWEDECTPVKERRGRAKAKAAVAEPKASSKAKAKAEPMARSQRVRSGGRPAAAGQSYSSGPVDTSLLTKVAKDDLGLLPQPVRPRFKTALVGIYVRSQPYGGSDKSSNGHRYDTIPIANGMINAGMSCQLIHYVHEEHDEFLKVCRNFDAIIVRCNPGQIKADGGDQGKFDDGMRELRKEGIQVWPSPDVMEFMGAKDALCKISKLNIGLEDTCAYYTPEEFAEGFKKTMAFQ
;
A
#
# COMPACT_ATOMS: atom_id res chain seq x y z
N LYS A 1 5.11 42.13 -52.40
CA LYS A 1 4.71 43.56 -52.44
C LYS A 1 3.34 43.63 -51.73
N ASN A 2 3.31 43.93 -50.43
CA ASN A 2 3.11 45.29 -49.84
C ASN A 2 1.76 45.87 -50.29
N PHE A 3 0.77 46.25 -49.47
CA PHE A 3 0.70 46.84 -48.12
C PHE A 3 -0.67 46.56 -47.46
N GLY A 4 -0.76 46.70 -46.13
CA GLY A 4 -2.02 46.75 -45.35
C GLY A 4 -2.71 48.13 -45.36
N PRO A 5 -3.40 48.53 -44.27
CA PRO A 5 -4.87 48.62 -44.20
C PRO A 5 -5.41 50.06 -44.09
N LEU A 6 -6.73 50.24 -44.23
CA LEU A 6 -7.42 51.52 -44.01
C LEU A 6 -8.64 51.38 -43.08
N CYS A 7 -8.61 52.19 -42.03
CA CYS A 7 -9.64 52.51 -41.06
C CYS A 7 -10.26 53.88 -41.40
N THR A 8 -11.55 54.12 -41.14
CA THR A 8 -12.23 55.43 -40.94
C THR A 8 -13.74 55.18 -40.64
N GLN A 9 -14.22 55.31 -39.40
CA GLN A 9 -14.94 56.44 -38.76
C GLN A 9 -16.33 56.80 -39.37
N HIS A 10 -17.47 56.44 -38.72
CA HIS A 10 -18.42 57.26 -37.89
C HIS A 10 -19.73 57.71 -38.64
N PRO A 11 -20.85 58.17 -38.02
CA PRO A 11 -21.66 57.61 -36.90
C PRO A 11 -23.21 57.87 -36.96
N ARG A 12 -23.95 57.43 -35.91
CA ARG A 12 -25.24 57.94 -35.32
C ARG A 12 -26.62 57.59 -35.94
N ALA A 13 -27.47 56.95 -35.11
CA ALA A 13 -28.89 57.28 -34.86
C ALA A 13 -29.39 56.46 -33.64
N ILE A 14 -29.27 56.94 -32.40
CA ILE A 14 -30.34 57.56 -31.56
C ILE A 14 -31.79 57.34 -32.04
N CYS A 15 -32.54 56.53 -31.29
CA CYS A 15 -33.97 56.74 -31.06
C CYS A 15 -34.29 56.46 -29.59
N GLN A 16 -34.88 57.46 -28.95
CA GLN A 16 -35.31 57.49 -27.56
C GLN A 16 -36.74 56.96 -27.46
N GLY A 17 -37.06 56.32 -26.32
CA GLY A 17 -38.42 55.93 -25.97
C GLY A 17 -38.49 55.51 -24.51
N SER A 18 -38.53 56.49 -23.61
CA SER A 18 -38.71 56.30 -22.17
C SER A 18 -40.18 56.20 -21.79
N TRP A 19 -40.52 55.25 -20.91
CA TRP A 19 -41.64 55.39 -19.97
C TRP A 19 -41.12 55.25 -18.53
N ARG A 20 -41.73 56.02 -17.63
CA ARG A 20 -41.23 56.49 -16.35
C ARG A 20 -41.73 55.62 -15.17
N VAL A 21 -40.84 55.44 -14.19
CA VAL A 21 -40.91 54.83 -12.83
C VAL A 21 -42.00 55.49 -11.93
N PRO A 22 -42.48 54.89 -10.81
CA PRO A 22 -41.68 54.74 -9.57
C PRO A 22 -42.06 53.58 -8.60
N GLY A 23 -41.10 53.15 -7.77
CA GLY A 23 -41.40 52.27 -6.64
C GLY A 23 -40.19 51.69 -5.93
N ARG A 24 -39.37 52.55 -5.30
CA ARG A 24 -38.33 52.10 -4.36
C ARG A 24 -39.00 51.71 -3.04
N ARG A 25 -38.92 50.44 -2.65
CA ARG A 25 -38.98 50.03 -1.24
C ARG A 25 -37.88 49.03 -0.97
N GLN A 26 -36.85 49.52 -0.30
CA GLN A 26 -35.83 48.72 0.36
C GLN A 26 -36.49 48.12 1.60
N VAL A 27 -36.46 46.79 1.75
CA VAL A 27 -36.49 46.14 3.05
C VAL A 27 -35.58 44.93 2.99
N ALA A 28 -34.61 44.97 3.89
CA ALA A 28 -33.67 43.91 4.17
C ALA A 28 -34.41 42.63 4.58
N GLY A 29 -34.01 41.52 3.97
CA GLY A 29 -34.37 40.17 4.38
C GLY A 29 -33.15 39.29 4.13
N VAL A 30 -32.22 39.30 5.07
CA VAL A 30 -31.09 38.36 5.11
C VAL A 30 -31.71 36.98 5.36
N HIS A 31 -31.76 36.14 4.34
CA HIS A 31 -31.85 34.69 4.51
C HIS A 31 -30.48 34.12 4.17
N ALA A 32 -29.70 33.84 5.22
CA ALA A 32 -28.57 32.94 5.13
C ALA A 32 -29.14 31.54 4.83
N MET A 33 -29.27 31.22 3.54
CA MET A 33 -29.49 29.84 3.10
C MET A 33 -28.21 29.08 3.45
N SER A 34 -28.29 28.18 4.42
CA SER A 34 -27.26 27.21 4.74
C SER A 34 -26.85 26.47 3.46
N ALA A 35 -25.65 26.77 2.95
CA ALA A 35 -25.14 26.14 1.74
C ALA A 35 -24.98 24.63 1.98
N GLU A 36 -25.84 23.85 1.35
CA GLU A 36 -25.85 22.39 1.42
C GLU A 36 -24.52 21.86 0.87
N LYS A 37 -23.76 21.17 1.73
CA LYS A 37 -22.51 20.54 1.33
C LYS A 37 -22.80 19.12 0.85
N ARG A 38 -22.40 18.83 -0.38
CA ARG A 38 -22.49 17.48 -0.97
C ARG A 38 -21.07 16.96 -1.21
N VAL A 39 -20.89 15.66 -1.00
CA VAL A 39 -19.63 14.97 -1.25
C VAL A 39 -19.55 14.62 -2.72
N ASP A 40 -18.50 15.11 -3.38
CA ASP A 40 -18.17 14.74 -4.74
C ASP A 40 -17.58 13.30 -4.74
N PRO A 41 -18.16 12.34 -5.49
CA PRO A 41 -17.67 10.96 -5.52
C PRO A 41 -16.28 10.79 -6.17
N ASP A 42 -15.80 11.76 -6.96
CA ASP A 42 -14.49 11.68 -7.63
C ASP A 42 -13.31 12.00 -6.71
N ASP A 43 -13.51 12.86 -5.69
CA ASP A 43 -12.45 13.26 -4.74
C ASP A 43 -12.79 13.00 -3.26
N GLY A 44 -14.04 12.65 -2.96
CA GLY A 44 -14.53 12.36 -1.62
C GLY A 44 -14.60 13.58 -0.69
N ILE A 45 -14.51 14.81 -1.24
CA ILE A 45 -14.54 16.06 -0.47
C ILE A 45 -15.93 16.70 -0.55
N ALA A 46 -16.37 17.28 0.58
CA ALA A 46 -17.65 17.97 0.64
C ALA A 46 -17.51 19.42 0.15
N TYR A 47 -18.09 19.73 -1.00
CA TYR A 47 -18.14 21.08 -1.57
C TYR A 47 -19.52 21.68 -1.42
N THR A 48 -19.61 23.00 -1.49
CA THR A 48 -20.84 23.70 -1.86
C THR A 48 -20.95 23.78 -3.39
N PHE A 49 -22.16 23.96 -3.94
CA PHE A 49 -22.36 24.02 -5.39
C PHE A 49 -21.46 25.07 -6.08
N ASP A 50 -21.28 26.23 -5.46
CA ASP A 50 -20.45 27.30 -5.98
C ASP A 50 -18.96 26.93 -6.00
N GLU A 51 -18.48 26.17 -5.00
CA GLU A 51 -17.11 25.66 -4.95
C GLU A 51 -16.88 24.55 -5.98
N LEU A 52 -17.85 23.65 -6.14
CA LEU A 52 -17.81 22.59 -7.16
C LEU A 52 -17.81 23.19 -8.57
N ALA A 53 -18.67 24.18 -8.83
CA ALA A 53 -18.75 24.88 -10.09
C ALA A 53 -17.49 25.67 -10.42
N ALA A 54 -16.77 26.17 -9.41
CA ALA A 54 -15.46 26.79 -9.58
C ALA A 54 -14.36 25.75 -9.88
N PHE A 55 -14.40 24.58 -9.23
CA PHE A 55 -13.42 23.50 -9.41
C PHE A 55 -13.46 22.89 -10.82
N TYR A 56 -14.66 22.71 -11.37
CA TYR A 56 -14.85 22.18 -12.74
C TYR A 56 -14.96 23.26 -13.82
N LYS A 57 -14.82 24.55 -13.45
CA LYS A 57 -14.88 25.67 -14.38
C LYS A 57 -13.81 25.55 -15.46
N GLY A 58 -14.23 25.40 -16.71
CA GLY A 58 -13.34 25.27 -17.87
C GLY A 58 -13.02 23.83 -18.26
N LYS A 59 -13.41 22.82 -17.47
CA LYS A 59 -13.35 21.40 -17.85
C LYS A 59 -14.68 20.89 -18.40
N PHE A 60 -15.81 21.38 -17.87
CA PHE A 60 -17.16 20.99 -18.26
C PHE A 60 -18.07 22.19 -18.42
N ARG A 61 -19.16 22.04 -19.19
CA ARG A 61 -20.15 23.11 -19.37
C ARG A 61 -20.98 23.24 -18.09
N LYS A 62 -21.42 24.46 -17.79
CA LYS A 62 -22.16 24.76 -16.54
C LYS A 62 -23.37 23.85 -16.30
N LYS A 63 -24.08 23.44 -17.35
CA LYS A 63 -25.23 22.51 -17.27
C LYS A 63 -24.84 21.08 -16.90
N GLU A 64 -23.64 20.64 -17.29
CA GLU A 64 -23.13 19.30 -16.98
C GLU A 64 -22.70 19.22 -15.51
N ILE A 65 -22.19 20.33 -14.97
CA ILE A 65 -21.83 20.45 -13.55
C ILE A 65 -23.07 20.45 -12.65
N GLU A 66 -24.16 21.08 -13.10
CA GLU A 66 -25.44 21.09 -12.39
C GLU A 66 -26.07 19.70 -12.35
N ALA A 67 -26.08 18.97 -13.47
CA ALA A 67 -26.52 17.58 -13.52
C ALA A 67 -25.64 16.68 -12.63
N TYR A 68 -24.32 16.85 -12.67
CA TYR A 68 -23.39 16.09 -11.82
C TYR A 68 -23.61 16.32 -10.32
N TRP A 69 -23.89 17.57 -9.92
CA TRP A 69 -24.20 17.92 -8.54
C TRP A 69 -25.52 17.34 -8.03
N GLU A 70 -26.51 17.16 -8.92
CA GLU A 70 -27.82 16.60 -8.58
C GLU A 70 -27.87 15.07 -8.60
N ASP A 71 -27.22 14.45 -9.57
CA ASP A 71 -27.31 13.00 -9.80
C ASP A 71 -26.22 12.21 -9.05
N GLU A 72 -25.01 12.74 -8.92
CA GLU A 72 -23.84 11.98 -8.44
C GLU A 72 -23.34 12.43 -7.04
N CYS A 73 -23.57 13.68 -6.64
CA CYS A 73 -23.08 14.21 -5.37
C CYS A 73 -24.02 13.86 -4.20
N THR A 74 -23.48 13.26 -3.13
CA THR A 74 -24.29 12.79 -1.99
C THR A 74 -24.37 13.82 -0.85
N PRO A 75 -25.55 14.10 -0.27
CA PRO A 75 -25.69 15.09 0.80
C PRO A 75 -25.12 14.59 2.13
N VAL A 76 -24.33 15.43 2.80
CA VAL A 76 -23.75 15.11 4.12
C VAL A 76 -24.84 15.16 5.20
N LYS A 77 -25.15 14.03 5.83
CA LYS A 77 -26.00 13.98 7.04
C LYS A 77 -25.16 14.32 8.28
N GLU A 78 -25.46 15.44 8.94
CA GLU A 78 -24.87 15.74 10.25
C GLU A 78 -25.34 14.70 11.31
N ARG A 79 -24.39 13.98 11.94
CA ARG A 79 -24.66 13.10 13.09
C ARG A 79 -24.03 13.68 14.37
N ARG A 80 -24.89 14.15 15.27
CA ARG A 80 -24.59 14.40 16.70
C ARG A 80 -24.50 13.07 17.47
N GLY A 81 -23.48 12.95 18.33
CA GLY A 81 -23.56 12.24 19.61
C GLY A 81 -23.21 10.74 19.65
N ARG A 82 -22.09 10.42 20.31
CA ARG A 82 -21.58 9.08 20.66
C ARG A 82 -22.06 8.71 22.08
N ALA A 83 -22.63 7.52 22.28
CA ALA A 83 -22.82 6.92 23.61
C ALA A 83 -22.25 5.48 23.62
N LYS A 84 -21.52 5.17 24.71
CA LYS A 84 -20.74 3.95 24.98
C LYS A 84 -21.61 2.82 25.55
N ALA A 85 -21.27 1.56 25.26
CA ALA A 85 -21.52 0.41 26.15
C ALA A 85 -20.40 -0.63 26.01
N LYS A 86 -19.98 -1.19 27.17
CA LYS A 86 -18.94 -2.21 27.39
C LYS A 86 -19.57 -3.60 27.62
N ALA A 87 -18.69 -4.61 27.71
CA ALA A 87 -18.81 -5.98 28.29
C ALA A 87 -19.11 -7.08 27.25
N ALA A 88 -18.59 -8.31 27.30
CA ALA A 88 -17.54 -8.99 28.08
C ALA A 88 -17.27 -10.35 27.38
N VAL A 89 -16.23 -11.04 27.84
CA VAL A 89 -15.55 -12.25 27.31
C VAL A 89 -16.34 -13.55 27.52
N ALA A 90 -16.21 -14.52 26.58
CA ALA A 90 -16.19 -15.97 26.87
C ALA A 90 -15.71 -16.80 25.64
N GLU A 91 -14.62 -17.58 25.80
CA GLU A 91 -14.29 -18.77 24.98
C GLU A 91 -14.88 -20.04 25.65
N PRO A 92 -15.03 -21.17 24.93
CA PRO A 92 -14.00 -22.22 25.06
C PRO A 92 -13.67 -23.03 23.79
N LYS A 93 -12.54 -23.73 23.89
CA LYS A 93 -11.82 -24.61 22.95
C LYS A 93 -12.60 -25.88 22.52
N ALA A 94 -12.34 -26.39 21.30
CA ALA A 94 -11.69 -27.71 21.05
C ALA A 94 -11.85 -28.25 19.60
N SER A 95 -10.70 -28.56 18.97
CA SER A 95 -10.38 -29.71 18.09
C SER A 95 -11.46 -30.42 17.25
N SER A 96 -11.28 -30.40 15.92
CA SER A 96 -11.37 -31.63 15.09
C SER A 96 -10.69 -31.47 13.72
N LYS A 97 -9.87 -32.47 13.36
CA LYS A 97 -9.25 -32.71 12.04
C LYS A 97 -10.29 -32.75 10.90
N ALA A 98 -10.00 -32.11 9.77
CA ALA A 98 -10.57 -32.49 8.47
C ALA A 98 -9.65 -32.11 7.30
N LYS A 99 -9.42 -33.09 6.41
CA LYS A 99 -8.85 -32.96 5.06
C LYS A 99 -9.75 -32.06 4.18
N ALA A 100 -9.18 -31.12 3.43
CA ALA A 100 -9.77 -30.57 2.20
C ALA A 100 -8.65 -29.96 1.34
N LYS A 101 -8.33 -30.53 0.17
CA LYS A 101 -8.86 -30.15 -1.16
C LYS A 101 -8.81 -28.64 -1.40
N ALA A 102 -7.90 -28.25 -2.30
CA ALA A 102 -7.74 -26.89 -2.79
C ALA A 102 -8.99 -26.46 -3.57
N GLU A 103 -9.63 -25.39 -3.11
CA GLU A 103 -10.63 -24.62 -3.84
C GLU A 103 -10.14 -23.17 -4.03
N PRO A 104 -10.56 -22.48 -5.11
CA PRO A 104 -9.91 -21.26 -5.56
C PRO A 104 -10.20 -20.09 -4.62
N MET A 105 -9.14 -19.37 -4.21
CA MET A 105 -9.24 -18.20 -3.33
C MET A 105 -10.06 -17.09 -4.01
N ALA A 106 -11.18 -16.71 -3.39
CA ALA A 106 -11.97 -15.56 -3.75
C ALA A 106 -11.13 -14.27 -3.59
N ARG A 107 -11.01 -13.52 -4.69
CA ARG A 107 -10.29 -12.25 -4.77
C ARG A 107 -11.08 -11.17 -4.05
N SER A 108 -10.68 -10.82 -2.83
CA SER A 108 -11.13 -9.58 -2.17
C SER A 108 -10.69 -8.39 -3.02
N GLN A 109 -11.64 -7.71 -3.68
CA GLN A 109 -11.39 -6.52 -4.48
C GLN A 109 -11.27 -5.30 -3.57
N ARG A 110 -10.05 -5.04 -3.07
CA ARG A 110 -9.68 -3.67 -2.66
C ARG A 110 -9.60 -2.84 -3.94
N VAL A 111 -10.44 -1.80 -4.06
CA VAL A 111 -10.47 -0.93 -5.25
C VAL A 111 -9.08 -0.36 -5.48
N ARG A 112 -8.49 -0.72 -6.62
CA ARG A 112 -7.15 -0.31 -7.04
C ARG A 112 -7.25 1.12 -7.56
N SER A 113 -6.74 2.09 -6.82
CA SER A 113 -6.63 3.46 -7.31
C SER A 113 -5.58 3.53 -8.42
N GLY A 114 -6.03 3.43 -9.67
CA GLY A 114 -5.22 3.65 -10.87
C GLY A 114 -4.86 5.12 -11.06
N GLY A 115 -4.20 5.73 -10.08
CA GLY A 115 -3.71 7.09 -10.18
C GLY A 115 -2.55 7.22 -11.19
N ARG A 116 -2.50 8.35 -11.89
CA ARG A 116 -1.34 8.73 -12.73
C ARG A 116 -0.05 8.68 -11.89
N PRO A 117 1.06 8.13 -12.39
CA PRO A 117 2.33 8.11 -11.67
C PRO A 117 2.75 9.53 -11.26
N ALA A 118 3.43 9.64 -10.12
CA ALA A 118 3.97 10.92 -9.64
C ALA A 118 4.86 11.57 -10.71
N ALA A 119 4.74 12.89 -10.88
CA ALA A 119 5.67 13.65 -11.70
C ALA A 119 7.08 13.55 -11.09
N ALA A 120 8.11 13.51 -11.94
CA ALA A 120 9.52 13.45 -11.50
C ALA A 120 9.81 14.57 -10.50
N GLY A 121 10.42 14.24 -9.35
CA GLY A 121 10.82 15.19 -8.31
C GLY A 121 9.84 15.35 -7.14
N GLN A 122 8.69 14.67 -7.13
CA GLN A 122 7.81 14.62 -5.96
C GLN A 122 7.97 13.30 -5.19
N SER A 123 8.47 13.40 -3.96
CA SER A 123 8.68 12.23 -3.11
C SER A 123 8.31 12.46 -1.64
N TYR A 124 7.91 11.38 -0.96
CA TYR A 124 7.79 11.39 0.51
C TYR A 124 9.15 11.20 1.16
N SER A 125 9.44 11.96 2.22
CA SER A 125 10.60 11.73 3.08
C SER A 125 10.43 10.48 3.96
N SER A 126 9.21 10.17 4.37
CA SER A 126 8.88 9.05 5.28
C SER A 126 8.08 7.90 4.62
N GLY A 127 7.67 8.06 3.36
CA GLY A 127 6.81 7.11 2.64
C GLY A 127 5.30 7.32 2.82
N PRO A 128 4.46 6.59 2.06
CA PRO A 128 3.00 6.75 2.01
C PRO A 128 2.19 6.02 3.10
N VAL A 129 2.83 5.19 3.93
CA VAL A 129 2.22 4.50 5.08
C VAL A 129 2.88 4.98 6.35
N ASP A 130 2.08 5.26 7.38
CA ASP A 130 2.60 5.60 8.71
C ASP A 130 3.14 4.34 9.41
N THR A 131 4.45 4.33 9.68
CA THR A 131 5.16 3.26 10.37
C THR A 131 5.67 3.68 11.74
N SER A 132 5.20 4.81 12.28
CA SER A 132 5.67 5.36 13.56
C SER A 132 5.41 4.45 14.77
N LEU A 133 4.47 3.51 14.64
CA LEU A 133 4.16 2.50 15.66
C LEU A 133 5.23 1.40 15.76
N LEU A 134 6.17 1.31 14.81
CA LEU A 134 7.20 0.28 14.78
C LEU A 134 8.55 0.85 15.17
N THR A 135 9.32 0.07 15.93
CA THR A 135 10.69 0.45 16.25
C THR A 135 11.58 0.45 15.00
N LYS A 136 12.22 1.59 14.71
CA LYS A 136 13.25 1.69 13.67
C LYS A 136 14.55 1.07 14.17
N VAL A 137 14.86 -0.14 13.69
CA VAL A 137 16.08 -0.86 14.09
C VAL A 137 17.29 -0.45 13.25
N ALA A 138 17.10 -0.17 11.96
CA ALA A 138 18.19 0.26 11.10
C ALA A 138 18.68 1.68 11.45
N LYS A 139 20.00 1.87 11.38
CA LYS A 139 20.64 3.15 11.68
C LYS A 139 20.38 4.20 10.60
N ASP A 140 20.42 3.75 9.35
CA ASP A 140 20.23 4.57 8.16
C ASP A 140 19.70 3.71 7.01
N ASP A 141 19.21 4.40 5.98
CA ASP A 141 18.71 3.80 4.74
C ASP A 141 19.56 4.28 3.56
N LEU A 142 20.90 4.32 3.73
CA LEU A 142 21.81 4.89 2.73
C LEU A 142 21.63 4.22 1.36
N GLY A 143 21.40 5.06 0.34
CA GLY A 143 21.19 4.61 -1.03
C GLY A 143 19.74 4.26 -1.37
N LEU A 144 18.80 4.34 -0.42
CA LEU A 144 17.38 4.21 -0.71
C LEU A 144 16.89 5.40 -1.54
N LEU A 145 16.22 5.11 -2.65
CA LEU A 145 15.59 6.12 -3.48
C LEU A 145 14.40 6.77 -2.76
N PRO A 146 14.09 8.03 -3.08
CA PRO A 146 12.98 8.71 -2.45
C PRO A 146 11.64 8.10 -2.91
N GLN A 147 10.69 7.98 -2.00
CA GLN A 147 9.44 7.25 -2.25
C GLN A 147 8.51 8.05 -3.17
N PRO A 148 7.89 7.47 -4.22
CA PRO A 148 7.02 8.23 -5.12
C PRO A 148 5.76 8.75 -4.40
N VAL A 149 5.29 9.96 -4.73
CA VAL A 149 4.10 10.56 -4.09
C VAL A 149 2.79 9.85 -4.44
N ARG A 150 2.71 9.26 -5.64
CA ARG A 150 1.55 8.48 -6.12
C ARG A 150 2.02 7.11 -6.57
N PRO A 151 2.39 6.21 -5.63
CA PRO A 151 2.80 4.86 -5.98
C PRO A 151 1.63 4.08 -6.58
N ARG A 152 1.91 3.21 -7.56
CA ARG A 152 0.92 2.26 -8.08
C ARG A 152 0.47 1.26 -7.02
N PHE A 153 1.41 0.85 -6.17
CA PHE A 153 1.19 -0.05 -5.04
C PHE A 153 2.08 0.39 -3.88
N LYS A 154 1.53 0.30 -2.67
CA LYS A 154 2.28 0.51 -1.43
C LYS A 154 2.87 -0.81 -0.97
N THR A 155 4.19 -0.95 -1.02
CA THR A 155 4.85 -2.18 -0.58
C THR A 155 5.75 -1.96 0.63
N ALA A 156 5.94 -3.00 1.40
CA ALA A 156 6.89 -3.04 2.51
C ALA A 156 7.92 -4.15 2.29
N LEU A 157 9.17 -3.89 2.65
CA LEU A 157 10.20 -4.91 2.77
C LEU A 157 10.47 -5.13 4.25
N VAL A 158 10.15 -6.33 4.72
CA VAL A 158 10.26 -6.73 6.13
C VAL A 158 11.60 -7.42 6.35
N GLY A 159 12.42 -6.84 7.22
CA GLY A 159 13.61 -7.48 7.77
C GLY A 159 13.41 -7.95 9.20
N ILE A 160 14.40 -8.64 9.73
CA ILE A 160 14.54 -8.94 11.15
C ILE A 160 15.97 -8.62 11.58
N TYR A 161 16.18 -8.26 12.85
CA TYR A 161 17.49 -8.02 13.44
C TYR A 161 17.65 -8.90 14.69
N VAL A 162 18.65 -9.78 14.71
CA VAL A 162 18.91 -10.65 15.86
C VAL A 162 19.81 -9.92 16.85
N ARG A 163 19.24 -9.43 17.97
CA ARG A 163 19.94 -8.54 18.92
C ARG A 163 21.20 -9.14 19.54
N SER A 164 21.24 -10.46 19.68
CA SER A 164 22.39 -11.19 20.23
C SER A 164 23.56 -11.33 19.25
N GLN A 165 23.37 -11.02 17.96
CA GLN A 165 24.37 -11.20 16.92
C GLN A 165 24.99 -9.86 16.49
N PRO A 166 26.29 -9.83 16.15
CA PRO A 166 26.92 -8.66 15.56
C PRO A 166 26.13 -8.17 14.34
N TYR A 167 25.80 -6.87 14.33
CA TYR A 167 25.02 -6.21 13.27
C TYR A 167 23.65 -6.85 12.97
N GLY A 168 23.11 -7.69 13.87
CA GLY A 168 21.83 -8.37 13.69
C GLY A 168 21.89 -9.68 12.91
N GLY A 169 23.10 -10.12 12.52
CA GLY A 169 23.36 -11.34 11.78
C GLY A 169 24.42 -11.18 10.69
N SER A 170 25.03 -12.29 10.28
CA SER A 170 26.10 -12.33 9.27
C SER A 170 25.65 -11.91 7.86
N ASP A 171 24.34 -11.84 7.64
CA ASP A 171 23.72 -11.44 6.37
C ASP A 171 23.44 -9.94 6.27
N LYS A 172 23.91 -9.14 7.24
CA LYS A 172 23.58 -7.71 7.38
C LYS A 172 24.81 -6.83 7.38
N SER A 173 24.61 -5.61 6.90
CA SER A 173 25.55 -4.51 6.99
C SER A 173 25.51 -3.85 8.37
N SER A 174 26.48 -2.97 8.64
CA SER A 174 26.61 -2.24 9.90
C SER A 174 25.43 -1.34 10.27
N ASN A 175 24.56 -1.04 9.30
CA ASN A 175 23.32 -0.28 9.47
C ASN A 175 22.10 -1.15 9.82
N GLY A 176 22.23 -2.48 9.86
CA GLY A 176 21.16 -3.41 10.26
C GLY A 176 20.23 -3.88 9.13
N HIS A 177 20.49 -3.46 7.90
CA HIS A 177 19.84 -3.98 6.69
C HIS A 177 20.62 -5.16 6.11
N ARG A 178 19.91 -6.05 5.41
CA ARG A 178 20.56 -7.06 4.58
C ARG A 178 21.20 -6.41 3.36
N TYR A 179 22.22 -7.05 2.81
CA TYR A 179 22.93 -6.55 1.63
C TYR A 179 22.02 -6.29 0.41
N ASP A 180 20.91 -7.03 0.31
CA ASP A 180 19.95 -6.95 -0.79
C ASP A 180 18.75 -6.02 -0.52
N THR A 181 18.59 -5.50 0.71
CA THR A 181 17.43 -4.68 1.08
C THR A 181 17.29 -3.43 0.20
N ILE A 182 18.36 -2.64 0.08
CA ILE A 182 18.33 -1.37 -0.66
C ILE A 182 18.16 -1.61 -2.18
N PRO A 183 18.89 -2.54 -2.83
CA PRO A 183 18.66 -2.87 -4.23
C PRO A 183 17.22 -3.33 -4.53
N ILE A 184 16.63 -4.19 -3.69
CA ILE A 184 15.24 -4.66 -3.89
C ILE A 184 14.27 -3.49 -3.78
N ALA A 185 14.40 -2.66 -2.74
CA ALA A 185 13.51 -1.50 -2.55
C ALA A 185 13.61 -0.50 -3.71
N ASN A 186 14.83 -0.22 -4.18
CA ASN A 186 15.05 0.65 -5.34
C ASN A 186 14.47 0.07 -6.62
N GLY A 187 14.53 -1.25 -6.83
CA GLY A 187 13.87 -1.92 -7.95
C GLY A 187 12.35 -1.69 -7.93
N MET A 188 11.73 -1.80 -6.76
CA MET A 188 10.29 -1.52 -6.59
C MET A 188 9.95 -0.05 -6.86
N ILE A 189 10.77 0.87 -6.37
CA ILE A 189 10.61 2.31 -6.56
C ILE A 189 10.72 2.69 -8.03
N ASN A 190 11.72 2.17 -8.74
CA ASN A 190 11.90 2.38 -10.16
C ASN A 190 10.75 1.80 -11.01
N ALA A 191 10.07 0.76 -10.51
CA ALA A 191 8.86 0.22 -11.13
C ALA A 191 7.58 1.04 -10.83
N GLY A 192 7.70 2.17 -10.14
CA GLY A 192 6.60 3.08 -9.81
C GLY A 192 5.77 2.65 -8.58
N MET A 193 6.31 1.77 -7.73
CA MET A 193 5.72 1.38 -6.45
C MET A 193 6.42 2.14 -5.31
N SER A 194 5.83 2.19 -4.11
CA SER A 194 6.60 2.57 -2.91
C SER A 194 7.13 1.30 -2.25
N CYS A 195 8.29 1.39 -1.60
CA CYS A 195 8.84 0.31 -0.80
C CYS A 195 9.41 0.87 0.49
N GLN A 196 8.67 0.70 1.59
CA GLN A 196 9.09 1.11 2.93
C GLN A 196 9.79 -0.05 3.63
N LEU A 197 10.93 0.25 4.24
CA LEU A 197 11.73 -0.72 4.99
C LEU A 197 11.21 -0.77 6.42
N ILE A 198 10.80 -1.96 6.88
CA ILE A 198 10.33 -2.17 8.25
C ILE A 198 11.02 -3.40 8.85
N HIS A 199 11.24 -3.39 10.16
CA HIS A 199 11.77 -4.53 10.89
C HIS A 199 10.66 -5.18 11.71
N TYR A 200 10.66 -6.51 11.72
CA TYR A 200 9.82 -7.28 12.64
C TYR A 200 10.53 -7.38 14.00
N VAL A 201 9.92 -6.75 15.01
CA VAL A 201 10.27 -6.86 16.43
C VAL A 201 9.17 -7.69 17.08
N HIS A 202 9.53 -8.84 17.67
CA HIS A 202 8.53 -9.83 18.06
C HIS A 202 7.63 -9.37 19.22
N GLU A 203 8.12 -8.46 20.05
CA GLU A 203 7.37 -7.79 21.11
C GLU A 203 6.28 -6.86 20.56
N GLU A 204 6.41 -6.39 19.31
CA GLU A 204 5.50 -5.46 18.62
C GLU A 204 4.61 -6.17 17.60
N HIS A 205 4.38 -7.49 17.75
CA HIS A 205 3.70 -8.29 16.73
C HIS A 205 2.33 -7.74 16.31
N ASP A 206 1.52 -7.29 17.26
CA ASP A 206 0.16 -6.82 16.97
C ASP A 206 0.19 -5.46 16.26
N GLU A 207 1.08 -4.56 16.69
CA GLU A 207 1.38 -3.27 16.06
C GLU A 207 1.92 -3.46 14.65
N PHE A 208 2.82 -4.42 14.46
CA PHE A 208 3.37 -4.80 13.17
C PHE A 208 2.28 -5.24 12.20
N LEU A 209 1.37 -6.13 12.61
CA LEU A 209 0.25 -6.55 11.77
C LEU A 209 -0.71 -5.38 11.46
N LYS A 210 -1.00 -4.50 12.44
CA LYS A 210 -1.82 -3.30 12.22
C LYS A 210 -1.21 -2.40 11.14
N VAL A 211 0.10 -2.17 11.19
CA VAL A 211 0.81 -1.36 10.18
C VAL A 211 0.82 -2.07 8.82
N CYS A 212 1.08 -3.38 8.80
CA CYS A 212 1.10 -4.19 7.58
C CYS A 212 -0.21 -4.13 6.78
N ARG A 213 -1.36 -3.98 7.43
CA ARG A 213 -2.69 -3.84 6.78
C ARG A 213 -2.85 -2.62 5.87
N ASN A 214 -1.96 -1.63 6.03
CA ASN A 214 -1.95 -0.42 5.22
C ASN A 214 -1.14 -0.55 3.92
N PHE A 215 -0.46 -1.68 3.72
CA PHE A 215 0.25 -2.01 2.48
C PHE A 215 -0.61 -2.88 1.55
N ASP A 216 -0.26 -2.86 0.26
CA ASP A 216 -0.83 -3.75 -0.76
C ASP A 216 -0.04 -5.06 -0.86
N ALA A 217 1.27 -5.00 -0.56
CA ALA A 217 2.14 -6.16 -0.55
C ALA A 217 3.32 -6.05 0.41
N ILE A 218 3.82 -7.20 0.84
CA ILE A 218 4.89 -7.36 1.81
C ILE A 218 5.92 -8.34 1.26
N ILE A 219 7.18 -7.93 1.24
CA ILE A 219 8.32 -8.77 0.89
C ILE A 219 9.05 -9.14 2.18
N VAL A 220 8.99 -10.41 2.56
CA VAL A 220 9.66 -10.95 3.74
C VAL A 220 11.09 -11.33 3.38
N ARG A 221 12.05 -10.59 3.93
CA ARG A 221 13.48 -10.88 3.87
C ARG A 221 14.01 -11.33 5.25
N CYS A 222 13.23 -12.13 5.96
CA CYS A 222 13.64 -12.79 7.19
C CYS A 222 14.15 -14.20 6.88
N ASN A 223 15.39 -14.53 7.26
CA ASN A 223 15.86 -15.91 7.10
C ASN A 223 15.15 -16.83 8.11
N PRO A 224 14.84 -18.08 7.73
CA PRO A 224 14.28 -19.06 8.66
C PRO A 224 15.14 -19.19 9.93
N GLY A 225 14.48 -19.18 11.09
CA GLY A 225 15.13 -19.32 12.39
C GLY A 225 15.65 -18.02 13.02
N GLN A 226 15.77 -16.91 12.27
CA GLN A 226 16.20 -15.63 12.86
C GLN A 226 15.17 -15.09 13.87
N ILE A 227 13.88 -15.31 13.63
CA ILE A 227 12.81 -14.91 14.57
C ILE A 227 13.01 -15.59 15.92
N LYS A 228 13.23 -16.91 15.89
CA LYS A 228 13.51 -17.70 17.09
C LYS A 228 14.83 -17.30 17.75
N ALA A 229 15.87 -17.01 16.97
CA ALA A 229 17.17 -16.59 17.48
C ALA A 229 17.12 -15.24 18.22
N ASP A 230 16.19 -14.35 17.85
CA ASP A 230 15.94 -13.10 18.57
C ASP A 230 14.99 -13.27 19.78
N GLY A 231 14.45 -14.47 20.00
CA GLY A 231 13.54 -14.79 21.11
C GLY A 231 12.05 -14.75 20.75
N GLY A 232 11.71 -14.53 19.49
CA GLY A 232 10.34 -14.55 19.00
C GLY A 232 9.83 -15.95 18.62
N ASP A 233 8.56 -16.01 18.22
CA ASP A 233 7.90 -17.23 17.74
C ASP A 233 7.73 -17.17 16.21
N GLN A 234 8.36 -18.12 15.50
CA GLN A 234 8.28 -18.23 14.04
C GLN A 234 6.86 -18.58 13.57
N GLY A 235 6.17 -19.50 14.27
CA GLY A 235 4.81 -19.91 13.91
C GLY A 235 3.83 -18.75 14.07
N LYS A 236 3.98 -17.97 15.15
CA LYS A 236 3.19 -16.73 15.35
C LYS A 236 3.36 -15.75 14.20
N PHE A 237 4.60 -15.54 13.73
CA PHE A 237 4.87 -14.66 12.58
C PHE A 237 4.23 -15.21 11.29
N ASP A 238 4.43 -16.50 11.00
CA ASP A 238 3.91 -17.13 9.79
C ASP A 238 2.38 -17.11 9.76
N ASP A 239 1.71 -17.33 10.90
CA ASP A 239 0.26 -17.24 11.02
C ASP A 239 -0.26 -15.82 10.79
N GLY A 240 0.43 -14.80 11.33
CA GLY A 240 0.12 -13.40 11.03
C GLY A 240 0.27 -13.07 9.55
N MET A 241 1.30 -13.59 8.89
CA MET A 241 1.47 -13.42 7.43
C MET A 241 0.37 -14.13 6.63
N ARG A 242 -0.09 -15.30 7.07
CA ARG A 242 -1.23 -16.01 6.47
C ARG A 242 -2.53 -15.24 6.66
N GLU A 243 -2.73 -14.59 7.81
CA GLU A 243 -3.89 -13.72 8.07
C GLU A 243 -3.93 -12.55 7.09
N LEU A 244 -2.81 -11.83 6.92
CA LEU A 244 -2.71 -10.72 5.95
C LEU A 244 -3.04 -11.18 4.52
N ARG A 245 -2.61 -12.39 4.13
CA ARG A 245 -2.98 -12.96 2.83
C ARG A 245 -4.48 -13.21 2.68
N LYS A 246 -5.17 -13.65 3.74
CA LYS A 246 -6.63 -13.82 3.75
C LYS A 246 -7.35 -12.48 3.61
N GLU A 247 -6.77 -11.40 4.15
CA GLU A 247 -7.27 -10.03 4.00
C GLU A 247 -7.00 -9.44 2.58
N GLY A 248 -6.29 -10.17 1.71
CA GLY A 248 -6.03 -9.80 0.32
C GLY A 248 -4.67 -9.13 0.08
N ILE A 249 -3.84 -8.99 1.11
CA ILE A 249 -2.50 -8.41 1.03
C ILE A 249 -1.54 -9.47 0.50
N GLN A 250 -0.75 -9.13 -0.50
CA GLN A 250 0.22 -10.08 -1.04
C GLN A 250 1.43 -10.20 -0.11
N VAL A 251 1.86 -11.43 0.19
CA VAL A 251 3.07 -11.68 1.00
C VAL A 251 4.00 -12.58 0.21
N TRP A 252 5.24 -12.13 0.01
CA TRP A 252 6.27 -12.85 -0.74
C TRP A 252 7.57 -13.02 0.05
N PRO A 253 8.17 -14.22 0.06
CA PRO A 253 7.53 -15.49 -0.31
C PRO A 253 6.32 -15.76 0.60
N SER A 254 5.32 -16.49 0.10
CA SER A 254 4.20 -16.87 0.96
C SER A 254 4.67 -17.84 2.05
N PRO A 255 4.12 -17.78 3.28
CA PRO A 255 4.50 -18.68 4.37
C PRO A 255 4.44 -20.17 3.97
N ASP A 256 3.42 -20.57 3.21
CA ASP A 256 3.24 -21.96 2.79
C ASP A 256 4.38 -22.42 1.85
N VAL A 257 4.77 -21.57 0.89
CA VAL A 257 5.93 -21.84 0.03
C VAL A 257 7.22 -21.94 0.85
N MET A 258 7.40 -21.11 1.88
CA MET A 258 8.56 -21.20 2.77
C MET A 258 8.57 -22.47 3.61
N GLU A 259 7.41 -22.97 4.02
CA GLU A 259 7.31 -24.23 4.75
C GLU A 259 7.71 -25.42 3.86
N PHE A 260 7.30 -25.42 2.58
CA PHE A 260 7.63 -26.51 1.65
C PHE A 260 9.01 -26.40 1.01
N MET A 261 9.46 -25.19 0.67
CA MET A 261 10.70 -24.93 -0.06
C MET A 261 11.84 -24.39 0.80
N GLY A 262 11.57 -23.97 2.03
CA GLY A 262 12.58 -23.42 2.94
C GLY A 262 13.49 -24.47 3.58
N ALA A 263 13.14 -25.76 3.47
CA ALA A 263 14.03 -26.85 3.85
C ALA A 263 15.09 -27.08 2.76
N LYS A 264 16.37 -27.19 3.15
CA LYS A 264 17.46 -27.58 2.23
C LYS A 264 17.19 -28.90 1.51
N ASP A 265 16.34 -29.74 2.09
CA ASP A 265 15.80 -30.97 1.50
C ASP A 265 15.10 -30.77 0.15
N ALA A 266 14.47 -29.61 -0.07
CA ALA A 266 13.83 -29.29 -1.34
C ALA A 266 14.81 -29.29 -2.51
N LEU A 267 16.09 -28.95 -2.28
CA LEU A 267 17.14 -28.99 -3.31
C LEU A 267 17.44 -30.42 -3.77
N CYS A 268 17.34 -31.40 -2.86
CA CYS A 268 17.56 -32.80 -3.19
C CYS A 268 16.43 -33.37 -4.07
N LYS A 269 15.22 -32.81 -3.95
CA LYS A 269 14.04 -33.22 -4.73
C LYS A 269 14.07 -32.70 -6.18
N ILE A 270 14.87 -31.68 -6.46
CA ILE A 270 15.01 -31.11 -7.81
C ILE A 270 16.26 -31.59 -8.54
N SER A 271 17.08 -32.47 -7.93
CA SER A 271 18.35 -32.96 -8.50
C SER A 271 18.21 -33.55 -9.92
N LYS A 272 17.03 -34.11 -10.24
CA LYS A 272 16.72 -34.71 -11.55
C LYS A 272 16.05 -33.77 -12.55
N LEU A 273 15.84 -32.50 -12.20
CA LEU A 273 15.35 -31.50 -13.14
C LEU A 273 16.51 -31.01 -14.02
N ASN A 274 16.18 -30.37 -15.15
CA ASN A 274 17.17 -29.80 -16.07
C ASN A 274 18.09 -28.73 -15.44
N ILE A 275 17.68 -28.14 -14.31
CA ILE A 275 18.45 -27.18 -13.51
C ILE A 275 18.99 -27.80 -12.22
N GLY A 276 18.74 -29.09 -12.01
CA GLY A 276 19.19 -29.86 -10.87
C GLY A 276 20.64 -30.30 -11.01
N LEU A 277 21.29 -30.48 -9.86
CA LEU A 277 22.60 -31.10 -9.75
C LEU A 277 22.36 -32.53 -9.25
N GLU A 278 22.66 -33.53 -10.08
CA GLU A 278 22.37 -34.94 -9.79
C GLU A 278 23.11 -35.46 -8.53
N ASP A 279 24.20 -34.82 -8.16
CA ASP A 279 25.02 -35.09 -6.98
C ASP A 279 24.47 -34.42 -5.69
N THR A 280 23.36 -33.70 -5.76
CA THR A 280 22.69 -33.10 -4.60
C THR A 280 21.84 -34.13 -3.86
N CYS A 281 22.41 -34.67 -2.77
CA CYS A 281 21.78 -35.69 -1.93
C CYS A 281 21.55 -35.22 -0.49
N ALA A 282 20.50 -35.74 0.14
CA ALA A 282 20.28 -35.65 1.58
C ALA A 282 20.53 -37.02 2.21
N TYR A 283 21.24 -37.02 3.33
CA TYR A 283 21.53 -38.23 4.11
C TYR A 283 20.87 -38.09 5.47
N TYR A 284 20.09 -39.08 5.88
CA TYR A 284 19.37 -39.04 7.16
C TYR A 284 20.00 -39.97 8.20
N THR A 285 20.89 -40.86 7.76
CA THR A 285 21.68 -41.73 8.65
C THR A 285 23.18 -41.58 8.41
N PRO A 286 24.03 -41.84 9.43
CA PRO A 286 25.48 -41.86 9.26
C PRO A 286 25.95 -42.87 8.19
N GLU A 287 25.26 -44.00 8.06
CA GLU A 287 25.59 -45.05 7.10
C GLU A 287 25.34 -44.59 5.66
N GLU A 288 24.17 -43.97 5.40
CA GLU A 288 23.83 -43.38 4.09
C GLU A 288 24.85 -42.28 3.71
N PHE A 289 25.25 -41.45 4.68
CA PHE A 289 26.27 -40.43 4.47
C PHE A 289 27.61 -41.06 4.09
N ALA A 290 28.10 -42.05 4.85
CA ALA A 290 29.40 -42.65 4.59
C ALA A 290 29.49 -43.34 3.22
N GLU A 291 28.39 -43.94 2.76
CA GLU A 291 28.33 -44.58 1.44
C GLU A 291 28.15 -43.55 0.32
N GLY A 292 27.19 -42.63 0.46
CA GLY A 292 26.85 -41.65 -0.57
C GLY A 292 27.92 -40.58 -0.75
N PHE A 293 28.51 -40.09 0.34
CA PHE A 293 29.55 -39.05 0.29
C PHE A 293 30.76 -39.49 -0.55
N LYS A 294 31.14 -40.77 -0.46
CA LYS A 294 32.23 -41.34 -1.29
C LYS A 294 31.90 -41.34 -2.78
N LYS A 295 30.61 -41.51 -3.14
CA LYS A 295 30.15 -41.47 -4.54
C LYS A 295 30.11 -40.04 -5.07
N THR A 296 29.69 -39.07 -4.24
CA THR A 296 29.62 -37.66 -4.63
C THR A 296 31.00 -36.99 -4.70
N MET A 297 32.00 -37.49 -3.97
CA MET A 297 33.40 -37.04 -4.10
C MET A 297 34.01 -37.28 -5.49
N ALA A 298 33.44 -38.17 -6.31
CA ALA A 298 33.91 -38.44 -7.66
C ALA A 298 33.53 -37.35 -8.68
N PHE A 299 32.68 -36.38 -8.31
CA PHE A 299 32.21 -35.30 -9.19
C PHE A 299 33.02 -33.98 -9.05
N GLN A 300 34.05 -33.94 -8.19
CA GLN A 300 35.03 -32.84 -8.11
C GLN A 300 36.29 -33.16 -8.89
#